data_AF-A0A2S9XGA1-F1
#
_entry.id   AF-A0A2S9XGA1-F1
#
_cell.length_a   1.000
_cell.length_b   1.000
_cell.length_c   1.000
_cell.angle_alpha   90.00
_cell.angle_beta   90.00
_cell.angle_gamma   90.00
#
_symmetry.space_group_name_H-M   'P 1'
#
loop_
_entity.id
_entity.type
_entity.pdbx_description
1 polymer ?
#
loop_
_entity_poly.entity_id
_entity_poly.type
_entity_poly.pdbx_seq_one_letter_code
_entity_poly.pdbx_strand_id
1 'polypeptide(L)'
;MDAAIDSDDTPDQDALYRHSKRDKWGVAVFLWERDGKRAFRFADGEVRVFKKGFYELMVPAPTPADGSADELRAKARASLSGKKVEIIPTVGDQLVLLLKDYPKGFAGDAWREKHRGDGRRLKRHRDPAVKEARELLAADRIAELHEHGDYVGVLASLVKVLAGTDLVPSAHVNKLQTTNPTKEFSQTIANMAKDPAGTTLRSIQAGLVGARGPATSWQILTGALALLAPHKHLCVRPSVFAVQGKIVMPRFNPPKRASEAAYQRYLDVARHVEDELTELGHPPVDLLDLHDFVWMTLRPAAREELERIHIQNKISTKAAQAAQAGQTAQAGKGASPEV
;
A
#
# COMPACT_ATOMS: atom_id res chain seq x y z
N MET A 1 15.82 -52.94 10.40
CA MET A 1 16.87 -52.25 9.64
C MET A 1 16.16 -51.22 8.80
N ASP A 2 16.05 -49.99 9.31
CA ASP A 2 15.31 -48.93 8.63
C ASP A 2 16.21 -48.33 7.53
N ALA A 3 15.75 -48.36 6.29
CA ALA A 3 16.49 -47.86 5.15
C ALA A 3 16.65 -46.33 5.25
N ALA A 4 17.90 -45.86 5.27
CA ALA A 4 18.21 -44.46 5.09
C ALA A 4 17.81 -44.03 3.67
N ILE A 5 17.40 -42.77 3.51
CA ILE A 5 17.11 -42.22 2.17
C ILE A 5 18.42 -42.18 1.37
N ASP A 6 18.43 -42.84 0.22
CA ASP A 6 19.58 -42.83 -0.68
C ASP A 6 19.88 -41.38 -1.15
N SER A 7 21.17 -41.07 -1.28
CA SER A 7 21.69 -39.70 -1.40
C SER A 7 21.29 -38.97 -2.69
N ASP A 8 20.74 -39.68 -3.67
CA ASP A 8 20.29 -39.16 -4.96
C ASP A 8 18.76 -39.25 -5.18
N ASP A 9 17.99 -39.87 -4.27
CA ASP A 9 16.52 -39.95 -4.41
C ASP A 9 15.83 -38.75 -3.77
N THR A 10 14.91 -38.12 -4.50
CA THR A 10 14.09 -37.01 -4.00
C THR A 10 13.12 -37.55 -2.95
N PRO A 11 13.03 -36.96 -1.73
CA PRO A 11 12.11 -37.44 -0.71
C PRO A 11 10.66 -37.38 -1.20
N ASP A 12 9.90 -38.44 -0.93
CA ASP A 12 8.47 -38.49 -1.15
C ASP A 12 7.79 -37.35 -0.35
N GLN A 13 7.03 -36.52 -1.06
CA GLN A 13 6.35 -35.35 -0.50
C GLN A 13 5.20 -35.72 0.44
N ASP A 14 4.65 -36.93 0.34
CA ASP A 14 3.54 -37.39 1.18
C ASP A 14 4.01 -38.28 2.36
N ALA A 15 5.28 -38.71 2.34
CA ALA A 15 5.92 -39.44 3.42
C ALA A 15 6.29 -38.55 4.63
N LEU A 16 6.39 -39.18 5.80
CA LEU A 16 6.93 -38.54 7.00
C LEU A 16 8.36 -38.99 7.24
N TYR A 17 9.13 -38.09 7.83
CA TYR A 17 10.53 -38.29 8.13
C TYR A 17 10.82 -37.97 9.59
N ARG A 18 11.87 -38.55 10.16
CA ARG A 18 12.41 -38.17 11.47
C ARG A 18 13.93 -38.01 11.36
N HIS A 19 14.49 -37.20 12.26
CA HIS A 19 15.93 -37.05 12.32
C HIS A 19 16.54 -38.13 13.21
N SER A 20 17.41 -38.98 12.67
CA SER A 20 17.95 -40.20 13.31
C SER A 20 18.69 -39.98 14.63
N LYS A 21 19.18 -38.76 14.89
CA LYS A 21 19.91 -38.38 16.12
C LYS A 21 19.16 -37.40 17.02
N ARG A 22 17.95 -36.96 16.65
CA ARG A 22 17.25 -35.83 17.31
C ARG A 22 15.76 -36.12 17.43
N ASP A 23 15.44 -37.20 18.13
CA ASP A 23 14.06 -37.68 18.30
C ASP A 23 13.10 -36.63 18.89
N LYS A 24 13.62 -35.72 19.73
CA LYS A 24 12.86 -34.61 20.32
C LYS A 24 12.26 -33.62 19.32
N TRP A 25 12.72 -33.61 18.07
CA TRP A 25 12.15 -32.76 17.00
C TRP A 25 10.85 -33.35 16.42
N GLY A 26 10.55 -34.61 16.72
CA GLY A 26 9.37 -35.31 16.22
C GLY A 26 9.44 -35.62 14.73
N VAL A 27 8.28 -35.88 14.13
CA VAL A 27 8.14 -36.17 12.70
C VAL A 27 8.21 -34.90 11.86
N ALA A 28 8.55 -35.04 10.59
CA ALA A 28 8.75 -33.96 9.66
C ALA A 28 8.18 -34.29 8.28
N VAL A 29 7.80 -33.25 7.55
CA VAL A 29 7.37 -33.31 6.15
C VAL A 29 8.38 -32.61 5.27
N PHE A 30 8.67 -33.20 4.11
CA PHE A 30 9.53 -32.57 3.11
C PHE A 30 8.84 -31.37 2.48
N LEU A 31 9.58 -30.27 2.29
CA LEU A 31 9.05 -29.04 1.69
C LEU A 31 9.62 -28.79 0.29
N TRP A 32 10.94 -28.74 0.17
CA TRP A 32 11.59 -28.42 -1.10
C TRP A 32 13.05 -28.87 -1.13
N GLU A 33 13.56 -29.06 -2.35
CA GLU A 33 14.98 -29.22 -2.64
C GLU A 33 15.43 -28.14 -3.63
N ARG A 34 16.50 -27.40 -3.27
CA ARG A 34 17.10 -26.36 -4.11
C ARG A 34 18.57 -26.16 -3.73
N ASP A 35 19.41 -25.92 -4.73
CA ASP A 35 20.84 -25.61 -4.55
C ASP A 35 21.58 -26.66 -3.67
N GLY A 36 21.25 -27.95 -3.86
CA GLY A 36 21.86 -29.06 -3.10
C GLY A 36 21.49 -29.07 -1.61
N LYS A 37 20.32 -28.51 -1.27
CA LYS A 37 19.77 -28.50 0.10
C LYS A 37 18.33 -28.98 0.11
N ARG A 38 17.95 -29.71 1.17
CA ARG A 38 16.58 -30.16 1.44
C ARG A 38 16.03 -29.49 2.69
N ALA A 39 14.80 -28.98 2.60
CA ALA A 39 14.09 -28.39 3.73
C ALA A 39 12.96 -29.28 4.22
N PHE A 40 12.85 -29.43 5.53
CA PHE A 40 11.80 -30.19 6.20
C PHE A 40 11.15 -29.33 7.29
N ARG A 41 9.84 -29.47 7.47
CA ARG A 41 9.13 -28.89 8.62
C ARG A 41 8.85 -29.97 9.64
N PHE A 42 9.30 -29.76 10.87
CA PHE A 42 9.15 -30.69 11.97
C PHE A 42 7.89 -30.39 12.80
N ALA A 43 7.45 -31.38 13.58
CA ALA A 43 6.27 -31.29 14.45
C ALA A 43 6.42 -30.21 15.54
N ASP A 44 7.67 -29.88 15.92
CA ASP A 44 7.98 -28.74 16.79
C ASP A 44 7.72 -27.36 16.13
N GLY A 45 7.30 -27.34 14.85
CA GLY A 45 6.95 -26.15 14.10
C GLY A 45 8.14 -25.50 13.36
N GLU A 46 9.36 -25.95 13.61
CA GLU A 46 10.54 -25.38 12.97
C GLU A 46 10.80 -25.97 11.58
N VAL A 47 11.30 -25.12 10.68
CA VAL A 47 11.80 -25.55 9.36
C VAL A 47 13.32 -25.66 9.45
N ARG A 48 13.85 -26.83 9.08
CA ARG A 48 15.29 -27.10 9.10
C ARG A 48 15.78 -27.50 7.72
N VAL A 49 16.95 -27.01 7.35
CA VAL A 49 17.55 -27.16 6.03
C VAL A 49 18.85 -27.96 6.14
N PHE A 50 18.95 -29.04 5.39
CA PHE A 50 20.09 -29.94 5.37
C PHE A 50 20.83 -29.80 4.04
N LYS A 51 22.16 -29.91 4.06
CA LYS A 51 23.00 -29.91 2.84
C LYS A 51 23.23 -31.35 2.35
N LYS A 52 23.53 -31.52 1.06
CA LYS A 52 24.00 -32.80 0.50
C LYS A 52 25.18 -33.33 1.34
N GLY A 53 25.07 -34.57 1.83
CA GLY A 53 25.96 -35.18 2.83
C GLY A 53 25.34 -35.36 4.23
N PHE A 54 24.24 -34.67 4.54
CA PHE A 54 23.48 -34.85 5.79
C PHE A 54 22.08 -35.45 5.58
N TYR A 55 21.74 -35.86 4.35
CA TYR A 55 20.42 -36.38 4.01
C TYR A 55 20.12 -37.73 4.67
N GLU A 56 21.15 -38.55 4.87
CA GLU A 56 21.07 -39.84 5.57
C GLU A 56 20.56 -39.73 7.02
N LEU A 57 20.62 -38.52 7.60
CA LEU A 57 20.09 -38.26 8.94
C LEU A 57 18.56 -38.16 8.96
N MET A 58 17.92 -38.04 7.80
CA MET A 58 16.47 -38.06 7.65
C MET A 58 16.04 -39.46 7.24
N VAL A 59 15.31 -40.14 8.11
CA VAL A 59 14.82 -41.50 7.87
C VAL A 59 13.29 -41.50 7.83
N PRO A 60 12.65 -42.35 7.00
CA PRO A 60 11.20 -42.50 6.99
C PRO A 60 10.66 -42.80 8.39
N ALA A 61 9.50 -42.23 8.70
CA ALA A 61 8.83 -42.41 9.98
C ALA A 61 7.38 -42.90 9.75
N PRO A 62 6.89 -43.81 10.61
CA PRO A 62 5.48 -44.20 10.57
C PRO A 62 4.58 -43.01 10.96
N THR A 63 3.36 -42.99 10.44
CA THR A 63 2.35 -41.99 10.79
C THR A 63 1.94 -42.13 12.26
N PRO A 64 2.13 -41.09 13.10
CA PRO A 64 1.61 -41.06 14.46
C PRO A 64 0.09 -41.17 14.48
N ALA A 65 -0.45 -41.95 15.42
CA ALA A 65 -1.90 -42.23 15.54
C ALA A 65 -2.72 -41.07 16.16
N ASP A 66 -2.07 -39.98 16.58
CA ASP A 66 -2.66 -38.85 17.28
C ASP A 66 -3.17 -37.73 16.35
N GLY A 67 -3.13 -37.94 15.03
CA GLY A 67 -3.56 -36.97 14.02
C GLY A 67 -2.58 -35.81 13.77
N SER A 68 -1.45 -35.74 14.50
CA SER A 68 -0.44 -34.69 14.37
C SER A 68 0.21 -34.64 12.97
N ALA A 69 0.31 -35.80 12.31
CA ALA A 69 0.83 -35.91 10.95
C ALA A 69 -0.09 -35.27 9.89
N ASP A 70 -1.41 -35.38 10.05
CA ASP A 70 -2.35 -34.79 9.10
C ASP A 70 -2.40 -33.28 9.26
N GLU A 71 -2.30 -32.78 10.49
CA GLU A 71 -2.16 -31.35 10.77
C GLU A 71 -0.84 -30.79 10.19
N LEU A 72 0.25 -31.52 10.32
CA LEU A 72 1.56 -31.14 9.79
C LEU A 72 1.56 -31.12 8.24
N ARG A 73 0.97 -32.13 7.59
CA ARG A 73 0.78 -32.17 6.13
C ARG A 73 -0.11 -31.03 5.65
N ALA A 74 -1.21 -30.74 6.35
CA ALA A 74 -2.09 -29.62 6.03
C ALA A 74 -1.35 -28.27 6.10
N LYS A 75 -0.54 -28.04 7.15
CA LYS A 75 0.29 -26.83 7.31
C LYS A 75 1.40 -26.72 6.26
N ALA A 76 2.01 -27.83 5.87
CA ALA A 76 3.01 -27.86 4.80
C ALA A 76 2.39 -27.57 3.42
N ARG A 77 1.25 -28.19 3.08
CA ARG A 77 0.49 -27.88 1.86
C ARG A 77 0.05 -26.42 1.81
N ALA A 78 -0.39 -25.86 2.95
CA ALA A 78 -0.70 -24.43 3.06
C ALA A 78 0.54 -23.54 2.83
N SER A 79 1.74 -23.98 3.23
CA SER A 79 2.99 -23.23 3.04
C SER A 79 3.58 -23.39 1.63
N LEU A 80 3.36 -24.53 0.99
CA LEU A 80 3.71 -24.80 -0.42
C LEU A 80 2.79 -24.06 -1.41
N SER A 81 1.61 -23.63 -0.96
CA SER A 81 0.70 -22.77 -1.75
C SER A 81 1.29 -21.39 -2.11
N GLY A 82 2.52 -21.07 -1.70
CA GLY A 82 3.25 -19.89 -2.16
C GLY A 82 2.71 -18.56 -1.67
N LYS A 83 1.66 -18.54 -0.82
CA LYS A 83 1.26 -17.32 -0.13
C LYS A 83 2.30 -17.01 0.94
N LYS A 84 3.33 -16.25 0.56
CA LYS A 84 4.06 -15.39 1.49
C LYS A 84 3.01 -14.79 2.41
N VAL A 85 3.14 -14.97 3.72
CA VAL A 85 2.36 -14.21 4.69
C VAL A 85 2.63 -12.75 4.33
N GLU A 86 1.63 -12.08 3.76
CA GLU A 86 1.75 -10.68 3.37
C GLU A 86 1.98 -9.91 4.67
N ILE A 87 3.19 -9.41 4.86
CA ILE A 87 3.49 -8.49 5.94
C ILE A 87 2.76 -7.20 5.56
N ILE A 88 1.61 -6.96 6.19
CA ILE A 88 0.81 -5.76 5.97
C ILE A 88 1.28 -4.73 7.01
N PRO A 89 2.01 -3.68 6.60
CA PRO A 89 2.40 -2.61 7.50
C PRO A 89 1.19 -1.79 7.94
N THR A 90 1.32 -1.04 9.03
CA THR A 90 0.29 -0.12 9.56
C THR A 90 0.51 1.31 9.05
N VAL A 91 -0.43 2.25 9.28
CA VAL A 91 -0.16 3.67 9.03
C VAL A 91 0.89 4.20 10.00
N GLY A 92 0.90 3.72 11.26
CA GLY A 92 1.98 4.00 12.21
C GLY A 92 3.39 3.63 11.68
N ASP A 93 3.55 2.48 11.04
CA ASP A 93 4.83 2.09 10.43
C ASP A 93 5.23 3.04 9.29
N GLN A 94 4.26 3.47 8.49
CA GLN A 94 4.47 4.46 7.43
C GLN A 94 4.82 5.83 7.99
N LEU A 95 4.23 6.23 9.12
CA LEU A 95 4.56 7.46 9.83
C LEU A 95 5.99 7.41 10.37
N VAL A 96 6.44 6.30 10.96
CA VAL A 96 7.84 6.13 11.38
C VAL A 96 8.79 6.32 10.20
N LEU A 97 8.45 5.77 9.03
CA LEU A 97 9.22 5.97 7.81
C LEU A 97 9.23 7.44 7.36
N LEU A 98 8.09 8.14 7.42
CA LEU A 98 8.00 9.57 7.13
C LEU A 98 8.89 10.40 8.06
N LEU A 99 8.81 10.14 9.38
CA LEU A 99 9.49 10.93 10.39
C LEU A 99 11.02 10.78 10.37
N LYS A 100 11.54 9.72 9.75
CA LYS A 100 12.98 9.54 9.50
C LYS A 100 13.56 10.68 8.64
N ASP A 101 12.85 11.04 7.57
CA ASP A 101 13.26 12.09 6.64
C ASP A 101 12.64 13.46 7.00
N TYR A 102 11.50 13.45 7.71
CA TYR A 102 10.75 14.66 8.10
C TYR A 102 10.36 14.61 9.58
N PRO A 103 11.28 14.90 10.52
CA PRO A 103 11.03 14.74 11.96
C PRO A 103 9.85 15.53 12.54
N LYS A 104 9.44 16.61 11.88
CA LYS A 104 8.27 17.44 12.25
C LYS A 104 7.01 17.10 11.43
N GLY A 105 7.03 15.99 10.68
CA GLY A 105 5.95 15.57 9.79
C GLY A 105 5.56 16.64 8.75
N PHE A 106 4.27 16.74 8.46
CA PHE A 106 3.70 17.65 7.46
C PHE A 106 3.87 19.14 7.82
N ALA A 107 3.97 19.47 9.11
CA ALA A 107 4.16 20.84 9.58
C ALA A 107 5.62 21.32 9.50
N GLY A 108 6.57 20.41 9.24
CA GLY A 108 8.00 20.70 9.22
C GLY A 108 8.46 21.49 7.99
N ASP A 109 9.47 22.33 8.17
CA ASP A 109 10.06 23.11 7.07
C ASP A 109 10.65 22.22 5.98
N ALA A 110 11.25 21.06 6.33
CA ALA A 110 11.74 20.09 5.36
C ALA A 110 10.62 19.53 4.46
N TRP A 111 9.43 19.27 5.03
CA TRP A 111 8.28 18.83 4.24
C TRP A 111 7.79 19.98 3.35
N ARG A 112 7.68 21.18 3.91
CA ARG A 112 7.26 22.38 3.18
C ARG A 112 8.19 22.64 2.00
N GLU A 113 9.50 22.69 2.21
CA GLU A 113 10.49 22.92 1.14
C GLU A 113 10.40 21.85 0.04
N LYS A 114 10.28 20.57 0.43
CA LYS A 114 10.30 19.46 -0.53
C LYS A 114 9.02 19.31 -1.34
N HIS A 115 7.87 19.40 -0.66
CA HIS A 115 6.56 19.02 -1.20
C HIS A 115 5.64 20.20 -1.42
N ARG A 116 5.66 21.25 -0.59
CA ARG A 116 4.79 22.41 -0.76
C ARG A 116 5.43 23.48 -1.65
N GLY A 117 6.70 23.78 -1.41
CA GLY A 117 7.56 24.69 -2.15
C GLY A 117 7.52 26.12 -1.61
N ASP A 118 8.69 26.66 -1.26
CA ASP A 118 8.90 28.07 -0.86
C ASP A 118 9.87 28.82 -1.80
N GLY A 119 10.61 28.10 -2.65
CA GLY A 119 11.60 28.63 -3.58
C GLY A 119 11.32 28.32 -5.06
N ARG A 120 12.38 27.96 -5.81
CA ARG A 120 12.28 27.67 -7.25
C ARG A 120 11.21 26.61 -7.51
N ARG A 121 10.24 26.93 -8.36
CA ARG A 121 9.14 26.05 -8.75
C ARG A 121 9.64 24.74 -9.34
N LEU A 122 9.27 23.62 -8.72
CA LEU A 122 9.46 22.26 -9.22
C LEU A 122 8.11 21.54 -9.32
N LYS A 123 7.97 20.57 -10.23
CA LYS A 123 6.70 19.87 -10.50
C LYS A 123 6.03 19.24 -9.27
N ARG A 124 6.83 18.82 -8.29
CA ARG A 124 6.35 18.23 -7.03
C ARG A 124 5.79 19.25 -6.03
N HIS A 125 6.07 20.55 -6.20
CA HIS A 125 5.61 21.59 -5.28
C HIS A 125 4.11 21.81 -5.43
N ARG A 126 3.35 21.53 -4.36
CA ARG A 126 1.87 21.57 -4.34
C ARG A 126 1.31 22.97 -4.30
N ASP A 127 1.85 23.88 -3.47
CA ASP A 127 1.23 25.19 -3.29
C ASP A 127 1.31 26.06 -4.55
N PRO A 128 2.47 26.13 -5.25
CA PRO A 128 2.53 26.77 -6.56
C PRO A 128 1.66 26.09 -7.62
N ALA A 129 1.51 24.76 -7.58
CA ALA A 129 0.65 24.04 -8.51
C ALA A 129 -0.84 24.30 -8.28
N VAL A 130 -1.28 24.38 -7.02
CA VAL A 130 -2.63 24.77 -6.62
C VAL A 130 -2.91 26.20 -7.06
N LYS A 131 -1.97 27.13 -6.82
CA LYS A 131 -2.08 28.52 -7.26
C LYS A 131 -2.23 28.61 -8.79
N GLU A 132 -1.34 27.97 -9.53
CA GLU A 132 -1.37 27.94 -11.00
C GLU A 132 -2.66 27.30 -11.53
N ALA A 133 -3.16 26.23 -10.90
CA ALA A 133 -4.43 25.62 -11.25
C ALA A 133 -5.61 26.59 -11.06
N ARG A 134 -5.65 27.32 -9.95
CA ARG A 134 -6.70 28.30 -9.66
C ARG A 134 -6.66 29.52 -10.59
N GLU A 135 -5.47 29.90 -11.06
CA GLU A 135 -5.31 30.97 -12.07
C GLU A 135 -5.74 30.49 -13.47
N LEU A 136 -5.23 29.34 -13.91
CA LEU A 136 -5.48 28.85 -15.25
C LEU A 136 -6.89 28.25 -15.43
N LEU A 137 -7.48 27.72 -14.38
CA LEU A 137 -8.84 27.20 -14.38
C LEU A 137 -9.77 28.09 -13.54
N ALA A 138 -9.49 29.39 -13.47
CA ALA A 138 -10.39 30.36 -12.85
C ALA A 138 -11.76 30.32 -13.55
N ALA A 139 -12.85 30.38 -12.77
CA ALA A 139 -14.22 30.25 -13.26
C ALA A 139 -14.53 31.23 -14.39
N ASP A 140 -14.22 32.51 -14.22
CA ASP A 140 -14.48 33.56 -15.20
C ASP A 140 -13.68 33.33 -16.49
N ARG A 141 -12.39 32.99 -16.37
CA ARG A 141 -11.51 32.70 -17.51
C ARG A 141 -12.03 31.53 -18.34
N ILE A 142 -12.43 30.43 -17.69
CA ILE A 142 -12.92 29.25 -18.39
C ILE A 142 -14.32 29.50 -18.98
N ALA A 143 -15.18 30.25 -18.29
CA ALA A 143 -16.47 30.65 -18.80
C ALA A 143 -16.34 31.51 -20.07
N GLU A 144 -15.43 32.50 -20.06
CA GLU A 144 -15.15 33.35 -21.21
C GLU A 144 -14.68 32.53 -22.43
N LEU A 145 -13.72 31.62 -22.22
CA LEU A 145 -13.24 30.73 -23.29
C LEU A 145 -14.38 29.84 -23.83
N HIS A 146 -15.23 29.33 -22.94
CA HIS A 146 -16.39 28.52 -23.32
C HIS A 146 -17.40 29.31 -24.16
N GLU A 147 -17.78 30.51 -23.71
CA GLU A 147 -18.77 31.38 -24.35
C GLU A 147 -18.32 31.85 -25.73
N HIS A 148 -17.02 32.13 -25.89
CA HIS A 148 -16.42 32.45 -27.19
C HIS A 148 -16.20 31.24 -28.11
N GLY A 149 -16.53 30.02 -27.66
CA GLY A 149 -16.32 28.80 -28.44
C GLY A 149 -14.86 28.34 -28.52
N ASP A 150 -13.95 28.90 -27.72
CA ASP A 150 -12.54 28.49 -27.64
C ASP A 150 -12.37 27.24 -26.76
N TYR A 151 -12.92 26.12 -27.22
CA TYR A 151 -12.82 24.84 -26.53
C TYR A 151 -11.38 24.31 -26.50
N VAL A 152 -10.56 24.69 -27.49
CA VAL A 152 -9.13 24.37 -27.54
C VAL A 152 -8.38 25.08 -26.42
N GLY A 153 -8.68 26.36 -26.16
CA GLY A 153 -8.14 27.14 -25.04
C GLY A 153 -8.51 26.55 -23.68
N VAL A 154 -9.73 26.02 -23.52
CA VAL A 154 -10.15 25.31 -22.30
C VAL A 154 -9.33 24.03 -22.09
N LEU A 155 -9.20 23.20 -23.13
CA LEU A 155 -8.36 21.99 -23.06
C LEU A 155 -6.90 22.33 -22.79
N ALA A 156 -6.34 23.35 -23.46
CA ALA A 156 -4.97 23.79 -23.28
C ALA A 156 -4.70 24.25 -21.84
N SER A 157 -5.66 24.94 -21.21
CA SER A 157 -5.55 25.35 -19.81
C SER A 157 -5.52 24.14 -18.87
N LEU A 158 -6.39 23.15 -19.08
CA LEU A 158 -6.38 21.90 -18.31
C LEU A 158 -5.07 21.13 -18.49
N VAL A 159 -4.62 20.97 -19.74
CA VAL A 159 -3.36 20.28 -20.07
C VAL A 159 -2.18 20.97 -19.41
N LYS A 160 -2.11 22.31 -19.46
CA LYS A 160 -1.03 23.09 -18.84
C LYS A 160 -0.96 22.85 -17.34
N VAL A 161 -2.10 22.90 -16.64
CA VAL A 161 -2.17 22.61 -15.20
C VAL A 161 -1.67 21.21 -14.88
N LEU A 162 -2.17 20.18 -15.57
CA LEU A 162 -1.78 18.80 -15.28
C LEU A 162 -0.32 18.52 -15.65
N ALA A 163 0.16 19.08 -16.77
CA ALA A 163 1.56 18.98 -17.22
C ALA A 163 2.56 19.66 -16.27
N GLY A 164 2.11 20.70 -15.56
CA GLY A 164 2.86 21.47 -14.58
C GLY A 164 3.10 20.73 -13.26
N THR A 165 2.58 19.52 -13.10
CA THR A 165 2.72 18.72 -11.87
C THR A 165 3.36 17.36 -12.14
N ASP A 166 3.71 16.64 -11.07
CA ASP A 166 4.06 15.22 -11.12
C ASP A 166 2.90 14.30 -10.67
N LEU A 167 1.71 14.86 -10.45
CA LEU A 167 0.50 14.10 -10.10
C LEU A 167 0.02 13.23 -11.27
N VAL A 168 0.21 13.71 -12.49
CA VAL A 168 -0.22 13.04 -13.73
C VAL A 168 1.01 12.68 -14.56
N PRO A 169 1.25 11.39 -14.89
CA PRO A 169 2.36 11.03 -15.74
C PRO A 169 2.22 11.64 -17.14
N SER A 170 3.35 12.04 -17.75
CA SER A 170 3.38 12.70 -19.06
C SER A 170 2.66 11.91 -20.15
N ALA A 171 2.72 10.58 -20.13
CA ALA A 171 1.99 9.72 -21.07
C ALA A 171 0.47 9.92 -21.03
N HIS A 172 -0.11 10.20 -19.86
CA HIS A 172 -1.54 10.49 -19.72
C HIS A 172 -1.85 11.92 -20.17
N VAL A 173 -0.99 12.88 -19.85
CA VAL A 173 -1.12 14.27 -20.32
C VAL A 173 -1.06 14.34 -21.85
N ASN A 174 -0.13 13.63 -22.49
CA ASN A 174 -0.01 13.58 -23.95
C ASN A 174 -1.28 13.02 -24.62
N LYS A 175 -1.92 12.01 -24.00
CA LYS A 175 -3.22 11.48 -24.47
C LYS A 175 -4.36 12.48 -24.25
N LEU A 176 -4.32 13.26 -23.17
CA LEU A 176 -5.29 14.32 -22.96
C LEU A 176 -5.12 15.43 -24.00
N GLN A 177 -3.89 15.80 -24.34
CA GLN A 177 -3.59 16.83 -25.33
C GLN A 177 -4.12 16.49 -26.73
N THR A 178 -4.24 15.20 -27.09
CA THR A 178 -4.80 14.74 -28.37
C THR A 178 -6.33 14.61 -28.35
N THR A 179 -6.99 14.97 -27.25
CA THR A 179 -8.45 14.97 -27.12
C THR A 179 -9.04 16.03 -28.06
N ASN A 180 -10.16 15.72 -28.72
CA ASN A 180 -10.85 16.70 -29.55
C ASN A 180 -11.88 17.45 -28.68
N PRO A 181 -11.61 18.68 -28.24
CA PRO A 181 -12.46 19.35 -27.26
C PRO A 181 -13.82 19.69 -27.87
N THR A 182 -14.89 19.25 -27.20
CA THR A 182 -16.28 19.58 -27.58
C THR A 182 -16.83 20.68 -26.68
N LYS A 183 -17.99 21.24 -27.08
CA LYS A 183 -18.73 22.19 -26.25
C LYS A 183 -19.09 21.58 -24.88
N GLU A 184 -19.52 20.32 -24.85
CA GLU A 184 -19.93 19.61 -23.64
C GLU A 184 -18.74 19.36 -22.70
N PHE A 185 -17.58 19.00 -23.26
CA PHE A 185 -16.34 18.90 -22.48
C PHE A 185 -15.95 20.26 -21.90
N SER A 186 -15.96 21.31 -22.72
CA SER A 186 -15.67 22.67 -22.27
C SER A 186 -16.62 23.12 -21.15
N GLN A 187 -17.92 22.89 -21.30
CA GLN A 187 -18.93 23.18 -20.26
C GLN A 187 -18.67 22.38 -18.98
N THR A 188 -18.22 21.12 -19.09
CA THR A 188 -17.86 20.29 -17.94
C THR A 188 -16.70 20.92 -17.16
N ILE A 189 -15.66 21.41 -17.85
CA ILE A 189 -14.54 22.10 -17.22
C ILE A 189 -14.97 23.46 -16.63
N ALA A 190 -15.87 24.19 -17.29
CA ALA A 190 -16.44 25.44 -16.75
C ALA A 190 -17.23 25.20 -15.45
N ASN A 191 -18.07 24.17 -15.41
CA ASN A 191 -18.81 23.79 -14.22
C ASN A 191 -17.86 23.37 -13.08
N MET A 192 -16.80 22.63 -13.41
CA MET A 192 -15.75 22.26 -12.46
C MET A 192 -14.99 23.47 -11.90
N ALA A 193 -14.66 24.44 -12.75
CA ALA A 193 -13.98 25.67 -12.33
C ALA A 193 -14.86 26.50 -11.38
N LYS A 194 -16.19 26.51 -11.60
CA LYS A 194 -17.17 27.25 -10.79
C LYS A 194 -17.42 26.61 -9.42
N ASP A 195 -17.57 25.28 -9.38
CA ASP A 195 -17.77 24.53 -8.13
C ASP A 195 -16.87 23.29 -8.10
N PRO A 196 -15.56 23.46 -7.82
CA PRO A 196 -14.62 22.35 -7.84
C PRO A 196 -14.91 21.33 -6.73
N ALA A 197 -15.45 21.76 -5.58
CA ALA A 197 -15.72 20.89 -4.45
C ALA A 197 -17.00 20.05 -4.61
N GLY A 198 -18.00 20.56 -5.32
CA GLY A 198 -19.23 19.83 -5.67
C GLY A 198 -19.12 19.01 -6.97
N THR A 199 -17.98 19.06 -7.66
CA THR A 199 -17.81 18.35 -8.92
C THR A 199 -17.66 16.85 -8.71
N THR A 200 -18.50 16.08 -9.42
CA THR A 200 -18.46 14.62 -9.42
C THR A 200 -17.46 14.09 -10.45
N LEU A 201 -16.87 12.93 -10.18
CA LEU A 201 -16.03 12.24 -11.15
C LEU A 201 -16.81 11.84 -12.41
N ARG A 202 -18.10 11.50 -12.24
CA ARG A 202 -19.02 11.13 -13.33
C ARG A 202 -19.13 12.24 -14.39
N SER A 203 -19.22 13.52 -14.00
CA SER A 203 -19.38 14.61 -14.97
C SER A 203 -18.11 14.76 -15.83
N ILE A 204 -16.93 14.76 -15.21
CA ILE A 204 -15.63 14.83 -15.91
C ILE A 204 -15.46 13.64 -16.84
N GLN A 205 -15.82 12.44 -16.36
CA GLN A 205 -15.76 11.23 -17.15
C GLN A 205 -16.67 11.31 -18.39
N ALA A 206 -17.90 11.79 -18.25
CA ALA A 206 -18.83 11.98 -19.36
C ALA A 206 -18.30 12.99 -20.39
N GLY A 207 -17.77 14.13 -19.92
CA GLY A 207 -17.15 15.14 -20.79
C GLY A 207 -15.97 14.58 -21.60
N LEU A 208 -15.09 13.81 -20.95
CA LEU A 208 -13.96 13.16 -21.63
C LEU A 208 -14.40 12.06 -22.60
N VAL A 209 -15.46 11.29 -22.29
CA VAL A 209 -16.01 10.31 -23.25
C VAL A 209 -16.52 11.02 -24.50
N GLY A 210 -17.30 12.10 -24.35
CA GLY A 210 -17.81 12.89 -25.47
C GLY A 210 -16.70 13.46 -26.35
N ALA A 211 -15.59 13.89 -25.73
CA ALA A 211 -14.42 14.41 -26.41
C ALA A 211 -13.43 13.35 -26.92
N ARG A 212 -13.75 12.04 -26.74
CA ARG A 212 -12.86 10.90 -27.04
C ARG A 212 -11.49 10.98 -26.33
N GLY A 213 -11.47 11.60 -25.15
CA GLY A 213 -10.30 11.73 -24.29
C GLY A 213 -10.10 10.53 -23.34
N PRO A 214 -9.06 10.58 -22.49
CA PRO A 214 -8.69 9.47 -21.59
C PRO A 214 -9.61 9.35 -20.35
N ALA A 215 -10.89 9.04 -20.57
CA ALA A 215 -11.94 8.97 -19.55
C ALA A 215 -11.84 7.81 -18.55
N THR A 216 -10.79 6.98 -18.63
CA THR A 216 -10.54 5.85 -17.71
C THR A 216 -9.32 6.08 -16.82
N SER A 217 -8.57 7.16 -17.05
CA SER A 217 -7.38 7.47 -16.26
C SER A 217 -7.75 8.17 -14.97
N TRP A 218 -7.50 7.51 -13.84
CA TRP A 218 -7.69 8.07 -12.50
C TRP A 218 -7.05 9.45 -12.35
N GLN A 219 -5.76 9.56 -12.67
CA GLN A 219 -5.01 10.81 -12.49
C GLN A 219 -5.52 11.95 -13.37
N ILE A 220 -6.03 11.67 -14.58
CA ILE A 220 -6.65 12.70 -15.42
C ILE A 220 -7.98 13.17 -14.80
N LEU A 221 -8.81 12.22 -14.35
CA LEU A 221 -10.12 12.54 -13.80
C LEU A 221 -10.02 13.27 -12.46
N THR A 222 -9.04 12.95 -11.63
CA THR A 222 -8.94 13.48 -10.26
C THR A 222 -7.89 14.56 -10.07
N GLY A 223 -6.92 14.69 -10.98
CA GLY A 223 -5.76 15.57 -10.79
C GLY A 223 -6.14 17.05 -10.68
N ALA A 224 -6.99 17.54 -11.60
CA ALA A 224 -7.44 18.93 -11.58
C ALA A 224 -8.32 19.23 -10.36
N LEU A 225 -9.22 18.30 -10.01
CA LEU A 225 -10.05 18.40 -8.80
C LEU A 225 -9.20 18.53 -7.53
N ALA A 226 -8.18 17.68 -7.39
CA ALA A 226 -7.27 17.71 -6.25
C ALA A 226 -6.47 19.01 -6.14
N LEU A 227 -6.19 19.69 -7.27
CA LEU A 227 -5.51 20.98 -7.25
C LEU A 227 -6.47 22.15 -6.96
N LEU A 228 -7.71 22.09 -7.44
CA LEU A 228 -8.68 23.16 -7.23
C LEU A 228 -9.29 23.14 -5.82
N ALA A 229 -9.58 21.94 -5.31
CA ALA A 229 -10.17 21.71 -3.99
C ALA A 229 -9.42 20.58 -3.23
N PRO A 230 -8.18 20.83 -2.78
CA PRO A 230 -7.31 19.82 -2.18
C PRO A 230 -7.82 19.22 -0.86
N HIS A 231 -8.69 19.93 -0.13
CA HIS A 231 -9.33 19.40 1.09
C HIS A 231 -10.55 18.50 0.80
N LYS A 232 -10.96 18.35 -0.46
CA LYS A 232 -12.13 17.56 -0.87
C LYS A 232 -11.79 16.43 -1.80
N HIS A 233 -10.83 16.66 -2.70
CA HIS A 233 -10.49 15.70 -3.74
C HIS A 233 -9.08 15.15 -3.59
N LEU A 234 -9.00 13.82 -3.61
CA LEU A 234 -7.75 13.08 -3.73
C LEU A 234 -7.38 12.90 -5.20
N CYS A 235 -6.10 13.10 -5.55
CA CYS A 235 -5.57 12.59 -6.81
C CYS A 235 -5.29 11.09 -6.68
N VAL A 236 -6.03 10.23 -7.38
CA VAL A 236 -5.92 8.78 -7.17
C VAL A 236 -4.78 8.20 -7.98
N ARG A 237 -3.86 7.54 -7.28
CA ARG A 237 -2.83 6.68 -7.86
C ARG A 237 -3.08 5.22 -7.50
N PRO A 238 -3.76 4.43 -8.37
CA PRO A 238 -4.31 3.13 -7.98
C PRO A 238 -3.28 2.16 -7.41
N SER A 239 -2.04 2.16 -7.91
CA SER A 239 -1.02 1.21 -7.49
C SER A 239 -0.69 1.29 -6.00
N VAL A 240 -0.60 2.50 -5.44
CA VAL A 240 -0.29 2.70 -4.02
C VAL A 240 -1.55 2.76 -3.16
N PHE A 241 -2.64 3.36 -3.66
CA PHE A 241 -3.90 3.40 -2.93
C PHE A 241 -4.58 2.03 -2.82
N ALA A 242 -4.34 1.11 -3.75
CA ALA A 242 -4.75 -0.28 -3.61
C ALA A 242 -4.09 -0.97 -2.40
N VAL A 243 -2.81 -0.69 -2.16
CA VAL A 243 -2.06 -1.21 -1.02
C VAL A 243 -2.51 -0.51 0.25
N GLN A 244 -2.59 0.82 0.23
CA GLN A 244 -3.07 1.61 1.37
C GLN A 244 -4.47 1.17 1.82
N GLY A 245 -5.39 0.94 0.89
CA GLY A 245 -6.73 0.48 1.23
C GLY A 245 -6.73 -0.87 1.94
N LYS A 246 -5.81 -1.79 1.61
CA LYS A 246 -5.67 -3.06 2.33
C LYS A 246 -5.12 -2.89 3.76
N ILE A 247 -4.33 -1.82 3.99
CA ILE A 247 -3.76 -1.51 5.31
C ILE A 247 -4.86 -1.05 6.26
N VAL A 248 -5.68 -0.07 5.84
CA VAL A 248 -6.69 0.56 6.73
C VAL A 248 -8.05 -0.12 6.69
N MET A 249 -8.34 -0.90 5.65
CA MET A 249 -9.63 -1.55 5.45
C MET A 249 -9.44 -3.03 5.06
N PRO A 250 -9.58 -3.99 6.01
CA PRO A 250 -9.25 -5.41 5.79
C PRO A 250 -9.97 -6.08 4.61
N ARG A 251 -11.12 -5.56 4.17
CA ARG A 251 -11.91 -6.08 3.04
C ARG A 251 -11.88 -5.17 1.81
N PHE A 252 -10.90 -4.25 1.73
CA PHE A 252 -10.79 -3.36 0.59
C PHE A 252 -10.44 -4.13 -0.69
N ASN A 253 -11.35 -4.08 -1.66
CA ASN A 253 -11.12 -4.63 -2.99
C ASN A 253 -10.84 -3.51 -3.99
N PRO A 254 -9.59 -3.25 -4.43
CA PRO A 254 -9.25 -2.10 -5.25
C PRO A 254 -10.10 -2.02 -6.53
N PRO A 255 -10.79 -0.88 -6.79
CA PRO A 255 -11.53 -0.71 -8.02
C PRO A 255 -10.65 -0.81 -9.27
N LYS A 256 -11.09 -1.62 -10.25
CA LYS A 256 -10.38 -1.83 -11.53
C LYS A 256 -10.59 -0.69 -12.55
N ARG A 257 -11.70 0.03 -12.46
CA ARG A 257 -12.09 1.10 -13.39
C ARG A 257 -12.49 2.35 -12.62
N ALA A 258 -12.26 3.51 -13.23
CA ALA A 258 -12.72 4.78 -12.69
C ALA A 258 -14.24 4.92 -12.82
N SER A 259 -14.87 5.27 -11.71
CA SER A 259 -16.29 5.61 -11.57
C SER A 259 -16.49 6.39 -10.28
N GLU A 260 -17.65 7.05 -10.14
CA GLU A 260 -18.00 7.79 -8.91
C GLU A 260 -17.91 6.90 -7.65
N ALA A 261 -18.57 5.74 -7.67
CA ALA A 261 -18.57 4.82 -6.54
C ALA A 261 -17.17 4.29 -6.23
N ALA A 262 -16.35 4.04 -7.27
CA ALA A 262 -14.97 3.63 -7.08
C ALA A 262 -14.12 4.76 -6.47
N TYR A 263 -14.39 6.02 -6.83
CA TYR A 263 -13.68 7.18 -6.31
C TYR A 263 -14.00 7.41 -4.85
N GLN A 264 -15.28 7.32 -4.48
CA GLN A 264 -15.71 7.45 -3.10
C GLN A 264 -15.00 6.44 -2.20
N ARG A 265 -14.80 5.19 -2.67
CA ARG A 265 -14.04 4.19 -1.91
C ARG A 265 -12.58 4.57 -1.69
N TYR A 266 -11.93 5.28 -2.63
CA TYR A 266 -10.57 5.80 -2.42
C TYR A 266 -10.56 7.03 -1.50
N LEU A 267 -11.61 7.87 -1.53
CA LEU A 267 -11.78 8.94 -0.56
C LEU A 267 -12.00 8.40 0.86
N ASP A 268 -12.74 7.29 1.01
CA ASP A 268 -12.92 6.64 2.31
C ASP A 268 -11.59 6.10 2.85
N VAL A 269 -10.76 5.51 1.98
CA VAL A 269 -9.37 5.13 2.35
C VAL A 269 -8.56 6.35 2.80
N ALA A 270 -8.66 7.47 2.08
CA ALA A 270 -7.95 8.69 2.46
C ALA A 270 -8.41 9.23 3.82
N ARG A 271 -9.72 9.26 4.09
CA ARG A 271 -10.26 9.68 5.39
C ARG A 271 -9.74 8.81 6.53
N HIS A 272 -9.75 7.49 6.39
CA HIS A 272 -9.19 6.59 7.40
C HIS A 272 -7.70 6.86 7.70
N VAL A 273 -6.91 7.17 6.66
CA VAL A 273 -5.48 7.49 6.83
C VAL A 273 -5.31 8.86 7.47
N GLU A 274 -6.10 9.86 7.07
CA GLU A 274 -6.10 11.20 7.66
C GLU A 274 -6.49 11.16 9.14
N ASP A 275 -7.53 10.41 9.50
CA ASP A 275 -7.97 10.20 10.88
C ASP A 275 -6.85 9.57 11.71
N GLU A 276 -6.25 8.46 11.26
CA GLU A 276 -5.16 7.77 11.98
C GLU A 276 -3.91 8.67 12.12
N LEU A 277 -3.53 9.41 11.08
CA LEU A 277 -2.41 10.37 11.16
C LEU A 277 -2.69 11.53 12.12
N THR A 278 -3.95 11.99 12.17
CA THR A 278 -4.40 13.04 13.09
C THR A 278 -4.37 12.55 14.54
N GLU A 279 -4.86 11.35 14.80
CA GLU A 279 -4.79 10.69 16.12
C GLU A 279 -3.34 10.50 16.58
N LEU A 280 -2.42 10.23 15.65
CA LEU A 280 -0.99 10.13 15.92
C LEU A 280 -0.29 11.50 16.06
N GLY A 281 -1.03 12.61 16.00
CA GLY A 281 -0.50 13.98 16.19
C GLY A 281 0.21 14.57 14.97
N HIS A 282 0.06 13.96 13.80
CA HIS A 282 0.67 14.41 12.55
C HIS A 282 -0.38 14.61 11.44
N PRO A 283 -1.34 15.55 11.60
CA PRO A 283 -2.36 15.78 10.59
C PRO A 283 -1.75 16.30 9.28
N PRO A 284 -2.14 15.76 8.11
CA PRO A 284 -1.81 16.36 6.82
C PRO A 284 -2.55 17.71 6.66
N VAL A 285 -2.02 18.62 5.84
CA VAL A 285 -2.71 19.90 5.57
C VAL A 285 -3.92 19.70 4.66
N ASP A 286 -3.80 18.78 3.69
CA ASP A 286 -4.86 18.43 2.74
C ASP A 286 -4.60 17.05 2.10
N LEU A 287 -5.45 16.64 1.15
CA LEU A 287 -5.33 15.33 0.48
C LEU A 287 -4.16 15.25 -0.52
N LEU A 288 -3.48 16.36 -0.83
CA LEU A 288 -2.24 16.34 -1.60
C LEU A 288 -1.06 15.90 -0.73
N ASP A 289 -1.02 16.29 0.55
CA ASP A 289 -0.04 15.75 1.50
C ASP A 289 -0.25 14.24 1.68
N LEU A 290 -1.52 13.82 1.80
CA LEU A 290 -1.86 12.40 1.93
C LEU A 290 -1.46 11.61 0.69
N HIS A 291 -1.71 12.15 -0.52
CA HIS A 291 -1.22 11.56 -1.76
C HIS A 291 0.31 11.35 -1.73
N ASP A 292 1.05 12.37 -1.31
CA ASP A 292 2.52 12.33 -1.30
C ASP A 292 3.06 11.39 -0.22
N PHE A 293 2.44 11.36 0.96
CA PHE A 293 2.71 10.41 2.03
C PHE A 293 2.55 8.97 1.52
N VAL A 294 1.36 8.61 1.04
CA VAL A 294 1.05 7.25 0.54
C VAL A 294 1.99 6.86 -0.61
N TRP A 295 2.29 7.78 -1.52
CA TRP A 295 3.23 7.50 -2.60
C TRP A 295 4.64 7.24 -2.08
N MET A 296 5.13 8.07 -1.16
CA MET A 296 6.50 7.98 -0.67
C MET A 296 6.74 6.72 0.17
N THR A 297 5.77 6.33 0.99
CA THR A 297 5.89 5.20 1.93
C THR A 297 5.58 3.86 1.27
N LEU A 298 4.71 3.83 0.24
CA LEU A 298 4.30 2.59 -0.42
C LEU A 298 4.86 2.39 -1.84
N ARG A 299 5.71 3.29 -2.34
CA ARG A 299 6.43 3.03 -3.60
C ARG A 299 7.34 1.81 -3.46
N PRO A 300 7.65 1.09 -4.56
CA PRO A 300 8.50 -0.10 -4.52
C PRO A 300 9.84 0.09 -3.79
N ALA A 301 10.47 1.26 -3.93
CA ALA A 301 11.74 1.58 -3.29
C ALA A 301 11.67 1.72 -1.76
N ALA A 302 10.48 1.95 -1.18
CA ALA A 302 10.28 2.09 0.26
C ALA A 302 9.91 0.77 0.95
N ARG A 303 9.58 -0.27 0.17
CA ARG A 303 8.99 -1.52 0.67
C ARG A 303 9.87 -2.24 1.68
N GLU A 304 11.16 -2.41 1.39
CA GLU A 304 12.06 -3.16 2.27
C GLU A 304 12.22 -2.48 3.63
N GLU A 305 12.37 -1.16 3.63
CA GLU A 305 12.49 -0.39 4.87
C GLU A 305 11.18 -0.42 5.67
N LEU A 306 10.03 -0.31 5.00
CA LEU A 306 8.74 -0.38 5.66
C LEU A 306 8.48 -1.77 6.29
N GLU A 307 8.85 -2.85 5.60
CA GLU A 307 8.79 -4.21 6.15
C GLU A 307 9.71 -4.36 7.37
N ARG A 308 10.91 -3.78 7.33
CA ARG A 308 11.86 -3.76 8.46
C ARG A 308 11.29 -3.03 9.68
N ILE A 309 10.74 -1.83 9.48
CA ILE A 309 10.09 -1.03 10.53
C ILE A 309 8.96 -1.82 11.18
N HIS A 310 8.09 -2.43 10.37
CA HIS A 310 6.96 -3.22 10.87
C HIS A 310 7.41 -4.41 11.73
N ILE A 311 8.43 -5.15 11.27
CA ILE A 311 8.98 -6.29 12.03
C ILE A 311 9.57 -5.80 13.36
N GLN A 312 10.32 -4.71 13.35
CA GLN A 312 10.92 -4.14 14.56
C GLN A 312 9.85 -3.71 15.58
N ASN A 313 8.82 -3.00 15.13
CA ASN A 313 7.71 -2.57 15.98
C ASN A 313 6.97 -3.77 16.58
N LYS A 314 6.72 -4.81 15.78
CA LYS A 314 6.07 -6.04 16.26
C LYS A 314 6.88 -6.77 17.33
N ILE A 315 8.21 -6.80 17.19
CA ILE A 315 9.11 -7.40 18.19
C ILE A 315 9.08 -6.58 19.48
N SER A 316 9.21 -5.25 19.38
CA SER A 316 9.18 -4.34 20.53
C SER A 316 7.86 -4.44 21.30
N THR A 317 6.72 -4.46 20.61
CA THR A 317 5.40 -4.59 21.24
C THR A 317 5.24 -5.92 21.96
N LYS A 318 5.70 -7.03 21.37
CA LYS A 318 5.68 -8.35 22.03
C LYS A 318 6.56 -8.39 23.28
N ALA A 319 7.75 -7.79 23.22
CA ALA A 319 8.65 -7.72 24.36
C ALA A 319 8.04 -6.89 25.51
N ALA A 320 7.41 -5.76 25.20
CA ALA A 320 6.71 -4.93 26.18
C ALA A 320 5.53 -5.67 26.84
N GLN A 321 4.73 -6.40 26.05
CA GLN A 321 3.62 -7.21 26.57
C GLN A 321 4.10 -8.35 27.47
N ALA A 322 5.20 -9.02 27.10
CA ALA A 322 5.79 -10.08 27.91
C ALA A 322 6.34 -9.54 29.25
N ALA A 323 6.96 -8.36 29.23
CA ALA A 323 7.45 -7.69 30.44
C ALA A 323 6.30 -7.29 31.39
N GLN A 324 5.20 -6.76 30.86
CA GLN A 324 4.00 -6.43 31.64
C GLN A 324 3.37 -7.69 32.24
N ALA A 325 3.21 -8.77 31.47
CA ALA A 325 2.65 -10.03 31.98
C ALA A 325 3.50 -10.66 33.11
N GLY A 326 4.84 -10.53 33.03
CA GLY A 326 5.76 -10.98 34.07
C GLY A 326 5.65 -10.19 35.38
N GLN A 327 5.43 -8.88 35.30
CA GLN A 327 5.24 -8.02 36.49
C GLN A 327 3.90 -8.29 37.18
N THR A 328 2.82 -8.51 36.42
CA THR A 328 1.50 -8.85 36.99
C THR A 328 1.51 -10.22 37.68
N ALA A 329 2.28 -11.18 37.16
CA ALA A 329 2.43 -12.51 37.75
C ALA A 329 3.27 -12.52 39.05
N GLN A 330 4.21 -11.59 39.20
CA GLN A 330 4.98 -11.42 40.45
C GLN A 330 4.19 -10.69 41.53
N ALA A 331 3.35 -9.71 41.17
CA ALA A 331 2.48 -9.02 42.11
C ALA A 331 1.42 -9.93 42.74
N GLY A 332 0.92 -10.94 42.01
CA GLY A 332 -0.08 -11.89 42.51
C GLY A 332 0.43 -12.96 43.49
N LYS A 333 1.75 -13.17 43.60
CA LYS A 333 2.34 -14.16 44.54
C LYS A 333 2.74 -13.57 45.90
N GLY A 334 2.65 -12.25 46.08
CA GLY A 334 3.01 -11.56 47.33
C GLY A 334 1.88 -11.41 48.35
N ALA A 335 0.62 -11.71 47.99
CA ALA A 335 -0.51 -11.62 48.90
C ALA A 335 -0.80 -12.99 49.54
N SER A 336 0.03 -13.41 50.49
CA SER A 336 -0.41 -14.41 51.48
C SER A 336 -1.18 -13.67 52.57
N PRO A 337 -2.39 -14.13 52.96
CA PRO A 337 -3.11 -13.54 54.08
C PRO A 337 -2.41 -13.97 55.37
N GLU A 338 -1.88 -13.02 56.13
CA GLU A 338 -1.60 -13.23 57.54
C GLU A 338 -2.92 -13.61 58.23
N VAL A 339 -2.92 -14.79 58.85
CA VAL A 339 -3.98 -15.30 59.74
C VAL A 339 -3.54 -15.07 61.17
#